data_AF-A0A7S2QNZ9-F1
#
_entry.id   AF-A0A7S2QNZ9-F1
#
_cell.length_a   1.000
_cell.length_b   1.000
_cell.length_c   1.000
_cell.angle_alpha   90.00
_cell.angle_beta   90.00
_cell.angle_gamma   90.00
#
_symmetry.space_group_name_H-M   'P 1'
#
loop_
_entity.id
_entity.type
_entity.pdbx_description
1 polymer ?
#
loop_
_entity_poly.entity_id
_entity_poly.type
_entity_poly.pdbx_seq_one_letter_code
_entity_poly.pdbx_strand_id
1 'polypeptide(L)'
;PRLEAAFWSLVGAAEAGSDHPIAKSLVTAAKEATGASSFPAPEAFRYKVGRGVSAVVGGGAGGADIRVGSLEFLRESLRELKQELPAGAGLPELDAWAAARRAGKETVVIVHAVIDKKVRLLGALAVRDAVRPDAASTIRHLRGKLGIEVWMCTGDSA
;
A
#
# COMPACT_ATOMS: atom_id res chain seq x y z
N PRO A 1 -6.71 10.07 -15.34
CA PRO A 1 -5.65 9.40 -16.14
C PRO A 1 -4.21 9.81 -15.78
N ARG A 2 -3.78 11.07 -15.97
CA ARG A 2 -2.36 11.46 -15.72
C ARG A 2 -1.94 11.45 -14.24
N LEU A 3 -2.77 12.00 -13.35
CA LEU A 3 -2.45 12.04 -11.91
C LEU A 3 -2.40 10.65 -11.28
N GLU A 4 -3.31 9.77 -11.72
CA GLU A 4 -3.37 8.37 -11.28
C GLU A 4 -2.12 7.59 -11.73
N ALA A 5 -1.69 7.74 -12.98
CA ALA A 5 -0.45 7.14 -13.45
C ALA A 5 0.79 7.67 -12.70
N ALA A 6 0.83 8.97 -12.37
CA ALA A 6 1.90 9.56 -11.58
C ALA A 6 1.91 9.00 -10.14
N PHE A 7 0.74 8.89 -9.51
CA PHE A 7 0.59 8.25 -8.20
C PHE A 7 1.14 6.82 -8.21
N TRP A 8 0.71 6.01 -9.18
CA TRP A 8 1.18 4.63 -9.31
C TRP A 8 2.67 4.53 -9.62
N SER A 9 3.22 5.48 -10.39
CA SER A 9 4.66 5.54 -10.65
C SER A 9 5.46 5.78 -9.35
N LEU A 10 4.98 6.67 -8.48
CA LEU A 10 5.61 6.94 -7.18
C LEU A 10 5.51 5.73 -6.24
N VAL A 11 4.34 5.09 -6.17
CA VAL A 11 4.14 3.87 -5.37
C VAL A 11 5.06 2.75 -5.85
N GLY A 12 5.06 2.48 -7.16
CA GLY A 12 5.88 1.44 -7.77
C GLY A 12 7.37 1.66 -7.55
N ALA A 13 7.86 2.90 -7.67
CA ALA A 13 9.25 3.22 -7.41
C ALA A 13 9.63 3.12 -5.92
N ALA A 14 8.79 3.60 -5.01
CA ALA A 14 9.07 3.54 -3.57
C ALA A 14 9.09 2.10 -3.03
N GLU A 15 8.22 1.23 -3.55
CA GLU A 15 8.09 -0.17 -3.13
C GLU A 15 8.99 -1.14 -3.91
N ALA A 16 9.70 -0.68 -4.96
CA ALA A 16 10.55 -1.55 -5.79
C ALA A 16 11.69 -2.23 -5.01
N GLY A 17 12.12 -1.65 -3.88
CA GLY A 17 13.13 -2.22 -2.98
C GLY A 17 12.58 -3.13 -1.88
N SER A 18 11.25 -3.35 -1.81
CA SER A 18 10.58 -4.04 -0.72
C SER A 18 10.22 -5.47 -1.08
N ASP A 19 10.60 -6.43 -0.23
CA ASP A 19 10.26 -7.85 -0.42
C ASP A 19 8.90 -8.26 0.15
N HIS A 20 8.20 -7.33 0.80
CA HIS A 20 6.92 -7.60 1.46
C HIS A 20 5.84 -8.03 0.44
N PRO A 21 4.98 -9.02 0.76
CA PRO A 21 3.91 -9.45 -0.16
C PRO A 21 3.01 -8.31 -0.65
N ILE A 22 2.62 -7.40 0.26
CA ILE A 22 1.84 -6.20 -0.10
C ILE A 22 2.63 -5.33 -1.09
N ALA A 23 3.93 -5.09 -0.86
CA ALA A 23 4.74 -4.29 -1.77
C ALA A 23 4.77 -4.89 -3.18
N LYS A 24 4.93 -6.22 -3.28
CA LYS A 24 4.88 -6.94 -4.57
C LYS A 24 3.54 -6.76 -5.29
N SER A 25 2.42 -6.77 -4.54
CA SER A 25 1.10 -6.49 -5.10
C SER A 25 0.97 -5.05 -5.60
N LEU A 26 1.49 -4.07 -4.84
CA LEU A 26 1.48 -2.66 -5.22
C LEU A 26 2.35 -2.39 -6.45
N VAL A 27 3.53 -3.00 -6.52
CA VAL A 27 4.43 -2.89 -7.68
C VAL A 27 3.77 -3.50 -8.91
N THR A 28 3.09 -4.64 -8.79
CA THR A 28 2.34 -5.25 -9.89
C THR A 28 1.22 -4.33 -10.39
N ALA A 29 0.39 -3.82 -9.48
CA ALA A 29 -0.68 -2.87 -9.82
C ALA A 29 -0.12 -1.59 -10.46
N ALA A 30 1.02 -1.09 -9.97
CA ALA A 30 1.68 0.06 -10.54
C ALA A 30 2.16 -0.19 -11.98
N LYS A 31 2.71 -1.37 -12.30
CA LYS A 31 3.10 -1.75 -13.66
C LYS A 31 1.89 -1.78 -14.60
N GLU A 32 0.78 -2.36 -14.16
CA GLU A 32 -0.47 -2.41 -14.94
C GLU A 32 -1.03 -1.01 -15.21
N ALA A 33 -1.07 -0.15 -14.18
CA ALA A 33 -1.62 1.20 -14.31
C ALA A 33 -0.76 2.16 -15.14
N THR A 34 0.57 1.94 -15.18
CA THR A 34 1.53 2.81 -15.88
C THR A 34 2.00 2.26 -17.22
N GLY A 35 1.82 0.95 -17.47
CA GLY A 35 2.43 0.25 -18.61
C GLY A 35 3.93 0.04 -18.48
N ALA A 36 4.52 0.28 -17.30
CA ALA A 36 5.96 0.11 -17.07
C ALA A 36 6.35 -1.36 -16.92
N SER A 37 7.50 -1.76 -17.48
CA SER A 37 8.05 -3.11 -17.30
C SER A 37 8.70 -3.29 -15.92
N SER A 38 9.32 -2.23 -15.41
CA SER A 38 10.00 -2.17 -14.11
C SER A 38 10.05 -0.74 -13.59
N PHE A 39 10.33 -0.61 -12.30
CA PHE A 39 10.62 0.67 -11.67
C PHE A 39 12.10 0.69 -11.25
N PRO A 40 12.78 1.85 -11.33
CA PRO A 40 14.14 1.97 -10.84
C PRO A 40 14.18 1.72 -9.33
N ALA A 41 15.30 1.17 -8.84
CA ALA A 41 15.53 1.02 -7.41
C ALA A 41 15.54 2.40 -6.75
N PRO A 42 14.80 2.60 -5.65
CA PRO A 42 14.74 3.90 -5.01
C PRO A 42 16.01 4.17 -4.17
N GLU A 43 16.31 5.44 -3.95
CA GLU A 43 17.41 5.87 -3.09
C GLU A 43 16.97 5.93 -1.63
N ALA A 44 17.92 5.81 -0.69
CA ALA A 44 17.68 5.95 0.75
C ALA A 44 16.49 5.10 1.29
N PHE A 45 16.25 3.93 0.70
CA PHE A 45 15.18 3.01 1.10
C PHE A 45 15.34 2.60 2.57
N ARG A 46 14.27 2.74 3.34
CA ARG A 46 14.20 2.32 4.76
C ARG A 46 12.88 1.63 5.04
N TYR A 47 12.97 0.52 5.75
CA TYR A 47 11.83 -0.18 6.31
C TYR A 47 11.61 0.23 7.77
N LYS A 48 10.36 0.48 8.14
CA LYS A 48 9.93 0.75 9.52
C LYS A 48 8.95 -0.34 9.93
N VAL A 49 9.39 -1.20 10.86
CA VAL A 49 8.64 -2.36 11.35
C VAL A 49 7.24 -1.95 11.80
N GLY A 50 6.22 -2.64 11.28
CA GLY A 50 4.82 -2.38 11.63
C GLY A 50 4.30 -1.00 11.18
N ARG A 51 5.01 -0.32 10.27
CA ARG A 51 4.63 0.98 9.73
C ARG A 51 4.62 1.02 8.22
N GLY A 52 5.70 0.60 7.56
CA GLY A 52 5.82 0.67 6.10
C GLY A 52 7.24 0.98 5.64
N VAL A 53 7.36 1.60 4.48
CA VAL A 53 8.65 1.94 3.84
C VAL A 53 8.73 3.44 3.51
N SER A 54 9.94 3.98 3.52
CA SER A 54 10.24 5.32 2.99
C SER A 54 11.38 5.24 2.01
N ALA A 55 11.31 5.97 0.90
CA ALA A 55 12.37 6.01 -0.09
C ALA A 55 12.35 7.31 -0.88
N VAL A 56 13.51 7.71 -1.42
CA VAL A 56 13.64 8.88 -2.29
C VAL A 56 13.46 8.45 -3.74
N VAL A 57 12.46 9.03 -4.40
CA VAL A 57 12.08 8.73 -5.79
C VAL A 57 12.38 9.94 -6.69
N GLY A 58 12.98 9.70 -7.86
CA GLY A 58 13.27 10.73 -8.87
C GLY A 58 14.73 11.16 -8.98
N GLY A 59 15.56 10.84 -7.98
CA GLY A 59 17.01 11.09 -7.95
C GLY A 59 17.42 12.57 -7.87
N GLY A 60 18.60 12.84 -7.30
CA GLY A 60 19.21 14.18 -7.28
C GLY A 60 18.48 15.25 -6.45
N ALA A 61 18.69 16.53 -6.77
CA ALA A 61 18.15 17.67 -6.02
C ALA A 61 16.61 17.83 -6.10
N GLY A 62 15.94 17.04 -6.93
CA GLY A 62 14.48 17.03 -7.10
C GLY A 62 13.79 15.76 -6.58
N GLY A 63 14.51 14.88 -5.88
CA GLY A 63 13.94 13.65 -5.33
C GLY A 63 12.87 13.92 -4.25
N ALA A 64 11.78 13.17 -4.29
CA ALA A 64 10.73 13.23 -3.28
C ALA A 64 10.88 12.08 -2.27
N ASP A 65 10.88 12.38 -0.96
CA ASP A 65 10.76 11.36 0.10
C ASP A 65 9.34 10.81 0.11
N ILE A 66 9.14 9.67 -0.54
CA ILE A 66 7.87 8.96 -0.62
C ILE A 66 7.80 7.94 0.50
N ARG A 67 6.69 7.97 1.24
CA ARG A 67 6.40 7.06 2.34
C ARG A 67 5.14 6.28 2.02
N VAL A 68 5.22 4.97 2.10
CA VAL A 68 4.14 4.02 1.82
C VAL A 68 3.94 3.15 3.05
N GLY A 69 2.75 3.17 3.65
CA GLY A 69 2.54 2.41 4.87
C GLY A 69 1.22 2.69 5.59
N SER A 70 1.15 2.34 6.86
CA SER A 70 -0.03 2.54 7.70
C SER A 70 -0.38 4.01 7.90
N LEU A 71 -1.64 4.25 8.28
CA LEU A 71 -2.12 5.54 8.74
C LEU A 71 -1.31 6.10 9.93
N GLU A 72 -0.78 5.23 10.81
CA GLU A 72 0.08 5.68 11.90
C GLU A 72 1.41 6.24 11.38
N PHE A 73 1.91 5.76 10.23
CA PHE A 73 3.13 6.30 9.64
C PHE A 73 2.94 7.73 9.10
N LEU A 74 1.76 8.04 8.56
CA LEU A 74 1.38 9.41 8.22
C LEU A 74 1.37 10.29 9.49
N ARG A 75 0.72 9.83 10.55
CA ARG A 75 0.62 10.56 11.84
C ARG A 75 1.99 10.79 12.48
N GLU A 76 2.87 9.80 12.43
CA GLU A 76 4.27 9.94 12.86
C GLU A 76 5.01 11.01 12.07
N SER A 77 4.86 11.02 10.73
CA SER A 77 5.51 12.00 9.86
C SER A 77 5.06 13.44 10.16
N LEU A 78 3.77 13.62 10.49
CA LEU A 78 3.22 14.90 10.91
C LEU A 78 3.78 15.35 12.27
N ARG A 79 3.83 14.44 13.25
CA ARG A 79 4.41 14.72 14.58
C ARG A 79 5.90 15.06 14.50
N GLU A 80 6.68 14.31 13.71
CA GLU A 80 8.11 14.55 13.46
C GLU A 80 8.37 15.97 12.93
N LEU A 81 7.50 16.45 12.02
CA LEU A 81 7.64 17.75 11.38
C LEU A 81 6.85 18.86 12.09
N LYS A 82 6.26 18.58 13.26
CA LYS A 82 5.41 19.49 14.04
C LYS A 82 4.32 20.15 13.17
N GLN A 83 3.69 19.34 12.34
CA GLN A 83 2.66 19.75 11.41
C GLN A 83 1.33 19.15 11.79
N GLU A 84 0.29 19.90 11.47
CA GLU A 84 -1.06 19.39 11.32
C GLU A 84 -1.35 19.33 9.83
N LEU A 85 -2.16 18.36 9.41
CA LEU A 85 -2.68 18.38 8.05
C LEU A 85 -3.59 19.63 7.93
N PRO A 86 -3.55 20.35 6.80
CA PRO A 86 -4.41 21.50 6.59
C PRO A 86 -5.88 21.16 6.84
N ALA A 87 -6.65 22.09 7.42
CA ALA A 87 -8.09 21.98 7.47
C ALA A 87 -8.63 21.76 6.03
N GLY A 88 -9.40 20.69 5.82
CA GLY A 88 -9.88 20.29 4.50
C GLY A 88 -8.98 19.29 3.74
N ALA A 89 -7.86 18.86 4.30
CA ALA A 89 -7.05 17.77 3.72
C ALA A 89 -7.67 16.36 3.93
N GLY A 90 -8.92 16.29 4.37
CA GLY A 90 -9.72 15.06 4.42
C GLY A 90 -9.30 14.04 5.48
N LEU A 91 -8.57 14.41 6.54
CA LEU A 91 -8.18 13.46 7.60
C LEU A 91 -9.36 12.70 8.22
N PRO A 92 -10.48 13.35 8.62
CA PRO A 92 -11.63 12.64 9.15
C PRO A 92 -12.27 11.70 8.11
N GLU A 93 -12.29 12.11 6.83
CA GLU A 93 -12.80 11.30 5.72
C GLU A 93 -11.90 10.10 5.44
N LEU A 94 -10.58 10.29 5.51
CA LEU A 94 -9.57 9.25 5.38
C LEU A 94 -9.66 8.26 6.54
N ASP A 95 -9.84 8.74 7.77
CA ASP A 95 -10.02 7.91 8.95
C ASP A 95 -11.31 7.07 8.84
N ALA A 96 -12.42 7.69 8.44
CA ALA A 96 -13.70 7.01 8.21
C ALA A 96 -13.59 5.98 7.08
N TRP A 97 -12.98 6.35 5.95
CA TRP A 97 -12.72 5.45 4.84
C TRP A 97 -11.82 4.29 5.29
N ALA A 98 -10.72 4.56 5.99
CA ALA A 98 -9.80 3.52 6.44
C ALA A 98 -10.46 2.58 7.46
N ALA A 99 -11.34 3.08 8.33
CA ALA A 99 -12.13 2.26 9.24
C ALA A 99 -13.08 1.33 8.48
N ALA A 100 -13.81 1.84 7.49
CA ALA A 100 -14.70 1.04 6.65
C ALA A 100 -13.96 -0.06 5.88
N ARG A 101 -12.79 0.26 5.31
CA ARG A 101 -11.94 -0.71 4.58
C ARG A 101 -11.41 -1.82 5.50
N ARG A 102 -10.94 -1.46 6.69
CA ARG A 102 -10.51 -2.46 7.70
C ARG A 102 -11.67 -3.35 8.17
N ALA A 103 -12.86 -2.79 8.35
CA ALA A 103 -14.06 -3.57 8.66
C ALA A 103 -14.41 -4.57 7.53
N GLY A 104 -14.12 -4.21 6.28
CA GLY A 104 -14.17 -5.10 5.11
C GLY A 104 -13.01 -6.09 4.99
N LYS A 105 -12.14 -6.21 6.01
CA LYS A 105 -10.92 -7.05 6.03
C LYS A 105 -9.90 -6.66 4.96
N GLU A 106 -9.86 -5.38 4.58
CA GLU A 106 -8.87 -4.85 3.66
C GLU A 106 -7.72 -4.22 4.44
N THR A 107 -6.49 -4.42 3.97
CA THR A 107 -5.30 -3.75 4.48
C THR A 107 -5.21 -2.35 3.88
N VAL A 108 -5.22 -1.33 4.75
CA VAL A 108 -5.12 0.07 4.34
C VAL A 108 -3.66 0.51 4.26
N VAL A 109 -3.28 1.02 3.09
CA VAL A 109 -1.97 1.61 2.80
C VAL A 109 -2.17 3.09 2.46
N ILE A 110 -1.42 3.96 3.11
CA ILE A 110 -1.37 5.40 2.93
C ILE A 110 -0.07 5.74 2.21
N VAL A 111 -0.18 6.65 1.25
CA VAL A 111 0.95 7.15 0.48
C VAL A 111 1.04 8.66 0.70
N HIS A 112 2.17 9.11 1.23
CA HIS A 112 2.45 10.52 1.44
C HIS A 112 3.89 10.85 1.09
N ALA A 113 4.10 12.09 0.67
CA ALA A 113 5.43 12.63 0.41
C ALA A 113 5.83 13.62 1.51
N VAL A 114 7.13 13.74 1.75
CA VAL A 114 7.72 14.85 2.50
C VAL A 114 8.53 15.70 1.53
N ILE A 115 8.04 16.89 1.23
CA ILE A 115 8.66 17.85 0.29
C ILE A 115 8.83 19.18 1.01
N ASP A 116 10.03 19.74 1.00
CA ASP A 116 10.38 20.98 1.71
C ASP A 116 9.95 20.97 3.18
N LYS A 117 10.23 19.85 3.85
CA LYS A 117 9.81 19.58 5.23
C LYS A 117 8.30 19.62 5.46
N LYS A 118 7.47 19.53 4.41
CA LYS A 118 6.02 19.50 4.54
C LYS A 118 5.44 18.16 4.09
N VAL A 119 4.51 17.64 4.89
CA VAL A 119 3.77 16.43 4.53
C VAL A 119 2.76 16.76 3.43
N ARG A 120 2.68 15.88 2.43
CA ARG A 120 1.69 15.90 1.36
C ARG A 120 1.06 14.52 1.26
N LEU A 121 -0.22 14.41 1.60
CA LEU A 121 -0.98 13.19 1.35
C LEU A 121 -1.13 13.03 -0.18
N LEU A 122 -0.67 11.92 -0.73
CA LEU A 122 -0.77 11.62 -2.15
C LEU A 122 -1.97 10.72 -2.46
N GLY A 123 -2.33 9.85 -1.51
CA GLY A 123 -3.49 8.99 -1.63
C GLY A 123 -3.50 7.86 -0.61
N ALA A 124 -4.50 6.99 -0.76
CA ALA A 124 -4.67 5.79 0.04
C ALA A 124 -5.15 4.63 -0.84
N LEU A 125 -4.74 3.43 -0.46
CA LEU A 125 -5.00 2.17 -1.14
C LEU A 125 -5.56 1.16 -0.14
N ALA A 126 -6.47 0.32 -0.62
CA ALA A 126 -6.97 -0.82 0.13
C ALA A 126 -6.57 -2.08 -0.62
N VAL A 127 -5.89 -2.99 0.08
CA VAL A 127 -5.36 -4.23 -0.47
C VAL A 127 -6.08 -5.39 0.21
N ARG A 128 -6.56 -6.34 -0.59
CA ARG A 128 -7.22 -7.55 -0.10
C ARG A 128 -6.70 -8.74 -0.87
N ASP A 129 -6.50 -9.85 -0.18
CA ASP A 129 -6.19 -11.11 -0.83
C ASP A 129 -7.36 -11.55 -1.72
N ALA A 130 -7.06 -11.72 -3.00
CA ALA A 130 -8.02 -12.30 -3.93
C ALA A 130 -8.10 -13.81 -3.67
N VAL A 131 -9.34 -14.33 -3.60
CA VAL A 131 -9.56 -15.77 -3.66
C VAL A 131 -9.04 -16.27 -5.00
N ARG A 132 -8.19 -17.30 -4.99
CA ARG A 132 -7.65 -17.87 -6.22
C ARG A 132 -8.80 -18.37 -7.11
N PRO A 133 -8.77 -18.15 -8.44
CA PRO A 133 -9.87 -18.52 -9.34
C PRO A 133 -10.23 -20.01 -9.27
N ASP A 134 -9.24 -20.87 -9.02
CA ASP A 134 -9.37 -22.32 -8.92
C ASP A 134 -9.72 -22.83 -7.52
N ALA A 135 -9.74 -21.96 -6.49
CA ALA A 135 -10.00 -22.39 -5.11
C ALA A 135 -11.34 -23.11 -4.98
N ALA A 136 -12.40 -22.59 -5.61
CA ALA A 136 -13.73 -23.18 -5.54
C ALA A 136 -13.83 -24.54 -6.25
N SER A 137 -13.21 -24.70 -7.42
CA SER A 137 -13.20 -25.98 -8.13
C SER A 137 -12.37 -27.01 -7.38
N THR A 138 -11.22 -26.62 -6.84
CA THR A 138 -10.35 -27.48 -6.03
C THR A 138 -11.05 -27.98 -4.77
N ILE A 139 -11.68 -27.10 -3.99
CA ILE A 139 -12.44 -27.51 -2.78
C ILE A 139 -13.58 -28.47 -3.14
N ARG A 140 -14.33 -28.20 -4.23
CA ARG A 140 -15.40 -29.10 -4.69
C ARG A 140 -14.86 -30.48 -5.09
N HIS A 141 -13.71 -30.52 -5.74
CA HIS A 141 -13.07 -31.77 -6.13
C HIS A 141 -12.63 -32.58 -4.91
N LEU A 142 -11.92 -31.95 -3.96
CA LEU A 142 -11.45 -32.61 -2.73
C LEU A 142 -12.62 -33.19 -1.91
N ARG A 143 -13.65 -32.38 -1.66
CA ARG A 143 -14.82 -32.82 -0.87
C ARG A 143 -15.69 -33.83 -1.61
N GLY A 144 -16.00 -33.57 -2.87
CA GLY A 144 -17.00 -34.34 -3.62
C GLY A 144 -16.45 -35.59 -4.30
N LYS A 145 -15.22 -35.56 -4.82
CA LYS A 145 -14.63 -36.69 -5.56
C LYS A 145 -13.74 -37.56 -4.69
N LEU A 146 -13.06 -36.97 -3.71
CA LEU A 146 -12.08 -37.69 -2.88
C LEU A 146 -12.57 -37.91 -1.44
N GLY A 147 -13.70 -37.32 -1.05
CA GLY A 147 -14.26 -37.46 0.30
C GLY A 147 -13.39 -36.84 1.40
N ILE A 148 -12.49 -35.92 1.05
CA ILE A 148 -11.56 -35.27 1.97
C ILE A 148 -12.24 -34.08 2.64
N GLU A 149 -12.18 -34.00 3.96
CA GLU A 149 -12.60 -32.80 4.69
C GLU A 149 -11.61 -31.65 4.49
N VAL A 150 -12.16 -30.45 4.26
CA VAL A 150 -11.37 -29.25 4.02
C VAL A 150 -11.68 -28.24 5.12
N TRP A 151 -10.64 -27.86 5.86
CA TRP A 151 -10.70 -26.88 6.93
C TRP A 151 -9.80 -25.69 6.57
N MET A 152 -10.25 -24.47 6.89
CA MET A 152 -9.43 -23.26 6.77
C MET A 152 -9.00 -22.82 8.17
N CYS A 153 -7.71 -22.91 8.45
CA CYS A 153 -7.12 -22.36 9.67
C CYS A 153 -6.46 -21.03 9.32
N THR A 154 -7.05 -19.92 9.75
CA THR A 154 -6.50 -18.57 9.55
C THR A 154 -6.32 -17.87 10.90
N GLY A 155 -5.25 -17.08 11.01
CA GLY A 155 -5.02 -16.15 12.12
C GLY A 155 -5.62 -14.76 11.88
N ASP A 156 -6.20 -14.53 10.71
CA ASP A 156 -6.90 -13.29 10.40
C ASP A 156 -8.21 -13.19 11.17
N SER A 157 -8.56 -11.98 11.60
CA SER A 157 -9.77 -11.72 12.37
C SER A 157 -11.04 -12.15 11.62
N ALA A 158 -11.88 -12.93 12.30
CA ALA A 158 -13.18 -13.42 11.79
C ALA A 158 -14.21 -12.31 11.59
#